data_AF-A0A974XBC8-F1
#
_entry.id   AF-A0A974XBC8-F1
#
_cell.length_a   1.000
_cell.length_b   1.000
_cell.length_c   1.000
_cell.angle_alpha   90.00
_cell.angle_beta   90.00
_cell.angle_gamma   90.00
#
_symmetry.space_group_name_H-M   'P 1'
#
loop_
_entity.id
_entity.type
_entity.pdbx_description
1 polymer ?
#
loop_
_entity_poly.entity_id
_entity_poly.type
_entity_poly.pdbx_seq_one_letter_code
_entity_poly.pdbx_strand_id
1 'polypeptide(L)'
;MPRQARIKSATGIYHIMIRGINKEKIFMSSIHKNKILEIVKKINVKYAMYYNKVEKRYGHVFQDRFKSEAVEDDNYLIGVLRCIHNNPVKAGIVKNIEEYK
;
A
#
# COMPACT_ATOMS: atom_id res chain seq x y z
N MET A 1 15.16 -15.61 0.23
CA MET A 1 15.51 -14.77 -0.95
C MET A 1 15.83 -13.36 -0.47
N PRO A 2 16.87 -12.70 -1.01
CA PRO A 2 17.09 -11.29 -0.75
C PRO A 2 15.81 -10.53 -1.11
N ARG A 3 15.44 -9.53 -0.31
CA ARG A 3 14.42 -8.56 -0.72
C ARG A 3 14.89 -8.02 -2.07
N GLN A 4 14.12 -8.25 -3.13
CA GLN A 4 14.36 -7.52 -4.36
C GLN A 4 14.32 -6.04 -3.98
N ALA A 5 15.42 -5.34 -4.24
CA ALA A 5 15.47 -3.91 -4.01
C ALA A 5 14.26 -3.34 -4.74
N ARG A 6 13.49 -2.49 -4.04
CA ARG A 6 12.45 -1.74 -4.74
C ARG A 6 13.16 -1.01 -5.87
N ILE A 7 12.59 -1.11 -7.07
CA ILE A 7 13.05 -0.32 -8.21
C ILE A 7 13.08 1.12 -7.71
N LYS A 8 14.28 1.70 -7.69
CA LYS A 8 14.44 3.08 -7.28
C LYS A 8 13.88 3.90 -8.41
N SER A 9 12.73 4.52 -8.17
CA SER A 9 12.16 5.46 -9.12
C SER A 9 13.19 6.56 -9.42
N ALA A 10 13.43 6.80 -10.71
CA ALA A 10 14.29 7.90 -11.15
C ALA A 10 13.68 9.26 -10.74
N THR A 11 12.35 9.33 -10.64
CA THR A 11 11.60 10.52 -10.20
C THR A 11 11.46 10.61 -8.68
N GLY A 12 11.76 9.53 -7.96
CA GLY A 12 11.52 9.40 -6.51
C GLY A 12 10.05 9.17 -6.14
N ILE A 13 9.15 9.01 -7.12
CA ILE A 13 7.71 8.86 -6.91
C ILE A 13 7.30 7.38 -6.92
N TYR A 14 6.42 7.00 -5.98
CA TYR A 14 5.91 5.64 -5.85
C TYR A 14 4.40 5.61 -5.69
N HIS A 15 3.75 4.68 -6.38
CA HIS A 15 2.34 4.36 -6.20
C HIS A 15 2.18 3.23 -5.16
N ILE A 16 1.50 3.52 -4.04
CA ILE A 16 1.28 2.56 -2.94
C ILE A 16 -0.17 2.10 -2.93
N MET A 17 -0.41 0.78 -2.94
CA MET A 17 -1.75 0.20 -3.01
C MET A 17 -2.05 -0.74 -1.83
N ILE A 18 -3.23 -0.56 -1.24
CA ILE A 18 -3.85 -1.45 -0.26
C ILE A 18 -5.34 -1.53 -0.61
N ARG A 19 -5.88 -2.75 -0.80
CA ARG A 19 -7.27 -2.95 -1.24
C ARG A 19 -8.01 -3.88 -0.28
N GLY A 20 -9.24 -3.53 0.08
CA GLY A 20 -10.15 -4.41 0.80
C GLY A 20 -10.65 -5.56 -0.08
N ILE A 21 -11.08 -6.64 0.56
CA ILE A 21 -11.81 -7.73 -0.12
C ILE A 21 -13.07 -7.13 -0.75
N ASN A 22 -13.46 -7.62 -1.94
CA ASN A 22 -14.66 -7.16 -2.67
C ASN A 22 -14.74 -5.65 -2.97
N LYS A 23 -13.60 -4.93 -2.96
CA LYS A 23 -13.51 -3.48 -3.23
C LYS A 23 -14.24 -2.59 -2.21
N GLU A 24 -14.54 -3.10 -1.02
CA GLU A 24 -15.20 -2.32 0.02
C GLU A 24 -14.33 -1.17 0.54
N LYS A 25 -14.99 -0.11 1.03
CA LYS A 25 -14.32 1.03 1.66
C LYS A 25 -13.80 0.60 3.03
N ILE A 26 -12.50 0.39 3.12
CA ILE A 26 -11.82 0.01 4.36
C ILE A 26 -11.27 1.22 5.15
N PHE A 27 -11.26 2.42 4.56
CA PHE A 27 -10.79 3.65 5.20
C PHE A 27 -11.85 4.76 5.10
N MET A 28 -12.46 5.10 6.23
CA MET A 28 -13.38 6.24 6.32
C MET A 28 -12.68 7.54 6.79
N SER A 29 -11.43 7.44 7.26
CA SER A 29 -10.63 8.59 7.71
C SER A 29 -9.13 8.27 7.67
N SER A 30 -8.30 9.31 7.70
CA SER A 30 -6.84 9.21 7.82
C SER A 30 -6.40 8.49 9.13
N ILE A 31 -7.22 8.53 10.18
CA ILE A 31 -7.01 7.79 11.43
C ILE A 31 -7.12 6.28 11.19
N HIS A 32 -8.17 5.82 10.49
CA HIS A 32 -8.34 4.39 10.17
C HIS A 32 -7.18 3.85 9.32
N LYS A 33 -6.71 4.64 8.35
CA LYS A 33 -5.54 4.31 7.54
C LYS A 33 -4.28 4.16 8.38
N ASN A 34 -3.98 5.12 9.26
CA ASN A 34 -2.78 5.05 10.09
C ASN A 34 -2.84 3.86 11.06
N LYS A 35 -4.02 3.59 11.62
CA LYS A 35 -4.23 2.47 12.53
C LYS A 35 -3.99 1.12 11.84
N ILE A 36 -4.48 0.93 10.61
CA ILE A 36 -4.25 -0.33 9.90
C ILE A 36 -2.78 -0.53 9.57
N LEU A 37 -2.07 0.53 9.17
CA LEU A 37 -0.65 0.46 8.83
C LEU A 37 0.17 0.06 10.06
N GLU A 38 -0.19 0.58 11.23
CA GLU A 38 0.41 0.22 12.50
C GLU A 38 0.15 -1.24 12.86
N ILE A 39 -1.10 -1.71 12.72
CA ILE A 39 -1.51 -3.10 12.99
C ILE A 39 -0.77 -4.08 12.07
N VAL A 40 -0.77 -3.82 10.75
CA VAL A 40 -0.08 -4.66 9.76
C VAL A 40 1.42 -4.73 10.05
N LYS A 41 2.04 -3.60 10.39
CA LYS A 41 3.45 -3.58 10.81
C LYS A 41 3.66 -4.48 12.03
N LYS A 42 2.84 -4.35 13.07
CA LYS A 42 2.96 -5.13 14.32
C LYS A 42 2.81 -6.63 14.08
N ILE A 43 1.81 -7.05 13.31
CA ILE A 43 1.55 -8.46 12.98
C ILE A 43 2.74 -9.04 12.20
N ASN A 44 3.19 -8.34 11.15
CA ASN A 44 4.32 -8.81 10.35
C ASN A 44 5.60 -8.94 11.17
N VAL A 45 5.89 -8.01 12.09
CA VAL A 45 7.05 -8.12 12.97
C VAL A 45 6.93 -9.33 13.92
N LYS A 46 5.78 -9.48 14.59
CA LYS A 46 5.58 -10.61 15.53
C LYS A 46 5.69 -11.96 14.83
N TYR A 47 5.03 -12.11 13.68
CA TYR A 47 5.10 -13.36 12.93
C TYR A 47 6.50 -13.62 12.39
N ALA A 48 7.20 -12.60 11.88
CA ALA A 48 8.58 -12.73 11.43
C ALA A 48 9.51 -13.24 12.55
N MET A 49 9.37 -12.71 13.76
CA MET A 49 10.13 -13.15 14.94
C MET A 49 9.81 -14.61 15.31
N TYR A 50 8.53 -14.97 15.37
CA TYR A 50 8.09 -16.33 15.64
C TYR A 50 8.62 -17.32 14.59
N TYR A 51 8.42 -17.03 13.30
CA TYR A 51 8.87 -17.87 12.19
C TYR A 51 10.39 -18.06 12.22
N ASN A 52 11.15 -16.98 12.41
CA ASN A 52 12.61 -17.06 12.54
C ASN A 52 13.05 -17.94 13.72
N LYS A 53 12.34 -17.87 14.86
CA LYS A 53 12.61 -18.70 16.03
C LYS A 53 12.32 -20.19 15.77
N VAL A 54 11.18 -20.51 15.16
CA VAL A 54 10.76 -21.89 14.85
C VAL A 54 11.68 -22.52 13.80
N GLU A 55 11.95 -21.79 12.72
CA GLU A 55 12.79 -22.24 11.61
C GLU A 55 14.30 -22.07 11.89
N LYS A 56 14.69 -21.64 13.10
CA LYS A 56 16.07 -21.41 13.53
C LYS A 56 16.89 -20.59 12.53
N ARG A 57 16.29 -19.53 11.99
CA ARG A 57 16.90 -18.66 10.99
C ARG A 57 16.92 -17.21 11.44
N TYR A 58 17.67 -16.39 10.70
CA TYR A 58 17.75 -14.95 10.89
C TYR A 58 17.38 -14.22 9.58
N GLY A 59 17.07 -12.93 9.68
CA GLY A 59 16.79 -12.08 8.52
C GLY A 59 15.31 -11.94 8.15
N HIS A 60 15.06 -11.37 6.97
CA HIS A 60 13.71 -10.99 6.54
C HIS A 60 12.81 -12.19 6.28
N VAL A 61 11.53 -12.09 6.70
CA VAL A 61 10.50 -13.12 6.47
C VAL A 61 9.57 -12.73 5.33
N PHE A 62 9.13 -11.48 5.34
CA PHE A 62 8.25 -10.93 4.32
C PHE A 62 9.05 -10.15 3.28
N GLN A 63 8.67 -10.28 2.01
CA GLN A 63 9.27 -9.53 0.91
C GLN A 63 8.92 -8.03 1.01
N ASP A 64 7.67 -7.69 1.32
CA ASP A 64 7.19 -6.32 1.47
C ASP A 64 6.09 -6.17 2.53
N ARG A 65 5.92 -4.93 3.03
CA ARG A 65 4.84 -4.56 3.97
C ARG A 65 3.52 -4.22 3.25
N PHE A 66 3.62 -3.74 2.01
CA PHE A 66 2.54 -3.30 1.13
C PHE A 66 3.06 -3.30 -0.31
N LYS A 67 2.15 -3.35 -1.29
CA LYS A 67 2.52 -3.26 -2.71
C LYS A 67 2.89 -1.81 -3.06
N SER A 68 4.04 -1.64 -3.71
CA SER A 68 4.51 -0.36 -4.22
C SER A 68 5.08 -0.52 -5.62
N GLU A 69 4.67 0.34 -6.53
CA GLU A 69 5.19 0.40 -7.90
C GLU A 69 5.89 1.74 -8.13
N ALA A 70 7.06 1.72 -8.75
CA ALA A 70 7.83 2.92 -9.07
C ALA A 70 7.17 3.63 -10.26
N VAL A 71 7.04 4.95 -10.17
CA VAL A 71 6.51 5.78 -11.25
C VAL A 71 7.70 6.36 -11.99
N GLU A 72 7.90 5.94 -13.24
CA GLU A 72 9.09 6.28 -14.04
C GLU A 72 8.83 7.30 -15.13
N ASP A 73 7.56 7.57 -15.45
CA ASP A 73 7.17 8.48 -16.53
C ASP A 73 5.87 9.24 -16.21
N ASP A 74 5.68 10.36 -16.91
CA ASP A 74 4.56 11.27 -16.71
C ASP A 74 3.22 10.63 -17.08
N ASN A 75 3.18 9.71 -18.04
CA ASN A 75 1.95 9.01 -18.40
C ASN A 75 1.50 8.09 -17.26
N TYR A 76 2.45 7.39 -16.62
CA TYR A 76 2.16 6.60 -15.44
C TYR A 76 1.74 7.52 -14.28
N LEU A 77 2.43 8.64 -14.05
CA LEU A 77 2.06 9.59 -13.01
C LEU A 77 0.63 10.12 -13.19
N ILE A 78 0.28 10.60 -14.39
CA ILE A 78 -1.06 11.08 -14.73
C ILE A 78 -2.09 9.96 -14.56
N GLY A 79 -1.75 8.73 -14.98
CA GLY A 79 -2.60 7.55 -14.80
C GLY A 79 -2.89 7.25 -13.32
N VAL A 80 -1.88 7.35 -12.46
CA VAL A 80 -2.00 7.16 -11.01
C VAL A 80 -2.83 8.27 -10.39
N LEU A 81 -2.54 9.53 -10.70
CA LEU A 81 -3.31 10.68 -10.22
C LEU A 81 -4.79 10.52 -10.59
N ARG A 82 -5.08 10.26 -11.86
CA ARG A 82 -6.45 10.01 -12.34
C ARG A 82 -7.11 8.84 -11.61
N CYS A 83 -6.37 7.75 -11.37
CA CYS A 83 -6.89 6.59 -10.65
C CYS A 83 -7.27 6.95 -9.21
N ILE A 84 -6.37 7.64 -8.49
CA ILE A 84 -6.56 8.06 -7.10
C ILE A 84 -7.77 8.99 -6.98
N HIS A 85 -7.85 10.03 -7.82
CA HIS A 85 -8.96 11.00 -7.79
C HIS A 85 -10.31 10.38 -8.18
N ASN A 86 -10.32 9.32 -9.01
CA ASN A 86 -11.56 8.61 -9.36
C ASN A 86 -11.99 7.54 -8.34
N ASN A 87 -11.14 7.17 -7.37
CA ASN A 87 -11.49 6.15 -6.39
C ASN A 87 -12.76 6.48 -5.58
N PRO A 88 -12.99 7.72 -5.12
CA PRO A 88 -14.20 8.10 -4.39
C PRO A 88 -15.48 7.94 -5.21
N VAL A 89 -15.44 8.33 -6.49
CA VAL A 89 -16.56 8.18 -7.43
C VAL A 89 -16.83 6.70 -7.69
N LYS A 90 -15.79 5.92 -7.99
CA LYS A 90 -15.90 4.46 -8.21
C LYS A 90 -16.41 3.69 -6.99
N ALA A 91 -16.09 4.18 -5.79
CA ALA A 91 -16.58 3.61 -4.54
C ALA A 91 -17.99 4.11 -4.17
N GLY A 92 -18.60 5.01 -4.95
CA GLY A 92 -19.88 5.62 -4.64
C GLY A 92 -19.86 6.44 -3.35
N ILE A 93 -18.75 7.11 -3.03
CA ILE A 93 -18.69 8.10 -1.93
C ILE A 93 -19.32 9.42 -2.40
N VAL A 94 -19.01 9.81 -3.62
CA VAL A 94 -19.42 11.08 -4.24
C VAL A 94 -19.89 10.81 -5.67
N LYS A 95 -20.70 11.72 -6.23
CA LYS A 95 -21.12 11.61 -7.65
C LYS A 95 -20.06 12.20 -8.57
N ASN A 96 -19.42 13.29 -8.15
CA ASN A 96 -18.37 13.96 -8.90
C ASN A 96 -17.06 14.03 -8.10
N ILE A 97 -15.92 14.06 -8.79
CA ILE A 97 -14.59 14.09 -8.17
C ILE A 97 -14.44 15.32 -7.25
N GLU A 98 -14.98 16.46 -7.68
CA GLU A 98 -14.88 17.76 -6.98
C GLU A 98 -15.57 17.78 -5.62
N GLU A 99 -16.50 16.85 -5.39
CA GLU A 99 -17.23 16.73 -4.12
C GLU A 99 -16.40 16.02 -3.04
N TYR A 100 -15.31 15.35 -3.41
CA TYR A 100 -14.47 14.61 -2.46
C TYR A 100 -13.43 15.55 -1.82
N LYS A 101 -13.61 15.82 -0.52
CA LYS A 101 -12.72 16.65 0.31
C LYS A 101 -11.72 15.83 1.10
#